data_AF-A0A1M7PKS8-F1
#
_entry.id   AF-A0A1M7PKS8-F1
#
_cell.length_a   1.000
_cell.length_b   1.000
_cell.length_c   1.000
_cell.angle_alpha   90.00
_cell.angle_beta   90.00
_cell.angle_gamma   90.00
#
_symmetry.space_group_name_H-M   'P 1'
#
loop_
_entity.id
_entity.type
_entity.pdbx_description
1 polymer ?
#
loop_
_entity_poly.entity_id
_entity_poly.type
_entity_poly.pdbx_seq_one_letter_code
_entity_poly.pdbx_strand_id
1 'polypeptide(L)' 'MTPTGTLALPWWRYKMVWLVISGPATVVVAGIVTMVLAWTHIDPVLDEPASAAARVAAAKTAAAPAQQARNHAATPAP' A
#
# COMPACT_ATOMS: atom_id res chain seq x y z
N MET A 1 -46.18 -15.67 40.29
CA MET A 1 -44.72 -15.81 40.13
C MET A 1 -44.29 -14.79 39.08
N THR A 2 -43.85 -13.61 39.51
CA THR A 2 -43.31 -12.59 38.60
C THR A 2 -41.90 -12.98 38.20
N PRO A 3 -41.58 -13.18 36.91
CA PRO A 3 -40.20 -13.46 36.51
C PRO A 3 -39.37 -12.21 36.82
N THR A 4 -38.46 -12.33 37.78
CA THR A 4 -37.42 -11.33 38.03
C THR A 4 -36.49 -11.34 36.82
N GLY A 5 -36.66 -10.38 35.92
CA GLY A 5 -35.79 -10.19 34.76
C GLY A 5 -34.36 -10.02 35.24
N THR A 6 -33.46 -10.88 34.77
CA THR A 6 -32.03 -10.77 35.01
C THR A 6 -31.54 -9.46 34.40
N LEU A 7 -31.08 -8.54 35.24
CA LEU A 7 -30.50 -7.26 34.81
C LEU A 7 -29.17 -7.53 34.11
N ALA A 8 -29.22 -7.78 32.80
CA ALA A 8 -28.03 -7.91 31.97
C ALA A 8 -27.23 -6.60 32.05
N LEU A 9 -25.94 -6.71 32.32
CA LEU A 9 -25.06 -5.55 32.38
C LEU A 9 -24.91 -4.95 30.97
N PRO A 10 -24.79 -3.63 30.85
CA PRO A 10 -24.50 -2.99 29.57
C PRO A 10 -23.24 -3.58 28.91
N TRP A 11 -23.30 -3.77 27.59
CA TRP A 11 -22.30 -4.54 26.82
C TRP A 11 -20.85 -4.03 26.97
N TRP A 12 -20.66 -2.72 27.13
CA TRP A 12 -19.34 -2.09 27.29
C TRP A 12 -18.62 -2.46 28.59
N ARG A 13 -19.33 -3.06 29.57
CA ARG A 13 -18.72 -3.57 30.81
C ARG A 13 -18.03 -4.93 30.64
N TYR A 14 -18.32 -5.66 29.56
CA TYR A 14 -17.68 -6.96 29.33
C TYR A 14 -16.28 -6.77 28.72
N LYS A 15 -15.24 -7.26 29.42
CA LYS A 15 -13.85 -7.21 28.95
C LYS A 15 -13.65 -7.83 27.56
N MET A 16 -14.43 -8.86 27.23
CA MET A 16 -14.39 -9.53 25.93
C MET A 16 -14.67 -8.59 24.76
N VAL A 17 -15.60 -7.63 24.93
CA VAL A 17 -15.92 -6.64 23.89
C VAL A 17 -14.69 -5.81 23.53
N TRP A 18 -13.90 -5.42 24.53
CA TRP A 18 -12.68 -4.66 24.30
C TRP A 18 -11.61 -5.47 23.57
N LEU A 19 -11.53 -6.79 23.78
CA LEU A 19 -10.63 -7.66 23.00
C LEU A 19 -11.02 -7.74 21.52
N VAL A 20 -12.32 -7.71 21.22
CA VAL A 20 -12.81 -7.71 19.83
C VAL A 20 -12.57 -6.36 19.18
N ILE A 21 -12.81 -5.25 19.89
CA ILE A 21 -12.63 -3.89 19.38
C ILE A 21 -11.14 -3.54 19.23
N SER A 22 -10.27 -4.05 20.11
CA SER A 22 -8.85 -3.70 20.09
C SER A 22 -8.14 -4.16 18.82
N GLY A 23 -8.52 -5.29 18.23
CA GLY A 23 -7.95 -5.78 16.97
C GLY A 23 -8.10 -4.76 15.83
N PRO A 24 -9.33 -4.42 15.41
CA PRO A 24 -9.57 -3.40 14.40
C PRO A 24 -9.04 -2.01 14.78
N ALA A 25 -9.20 -1.60 16.05
CA ALA A 25 -8.71 -0.30 16.51
C ALA A 25 -7.19 -0.18 16.35
N THR A 26 -6.44 -1.25 16.63
CA THR A 26 -4.98 -1.27 16.48
C THR A 26 -4.57 -1.07 15.02
N VAL A 27 -5.27 -1.68 14.07
CA VAL A 27 -5.00 -1.51 12.63
C VAL A 27 -5.24 -0.07 12.19
N VAL A 28 -6.34 0.55 12.65
CA VAL A 28 -6.64 1.96 12.34
C VAL A 28 -5.54 2.86 12.89
N VAL A 29 -5.11 2.66 14.13
CA VAL A 29 -4.00 3.41 14.74
C VAL A 29 -2.72 3.21 13.95
N ALA A 30 -2.38 1.98 13.56
CA ALA A 30 -1.20 1.69 12.75
C ALA A 30 -1.25 2.41 11.38
N GLY A 31 -2.41 2.44 10.72
CA GLY A 31 -2.59 3.18 9.47
C GLY A 31 -2.37 4.69 9.63
N ILE A 32 -2.88 5.27 10.71
CA ILE A 32 -2.64 6.69 11.04
C ILE A 32 -1.15 6.95 11.28
N VAL A 33 -0.47 6.08 12.03
CA VAL A 33 0.98 6.19 12.27
C VAL A 33 1.76 6.17 10.96
N THR A 34 1.42 5.24 10.06
CA THR A 34 2.03 5.18 8.71
C THR A 34 1.77 6.47 7.93
N MET A 35 0.55 7.01 7.97
CA MET A 35 0.22 8.27 7.31
C MET A 35 1.03 9.44 7.86
N VAL A 36 1.19 9.53 9.18
CA VAL A 36 2.00 10.56 9.84
C VAL A 36 3.46 10.43 9.42
N LEU A 37 3.99 9.20 9.35
CA LEU A 37 5.36 8.95 8.90
C LEU A 37 5.56 9.39 7.44
N ALA A 38 4.62 9.05 6.57
CA ALA A 38 4.65 9.43 5.16
C ALA A 38 4.62 10.94 4.95
N TRP A 39 3.82 11.68 5.73
CA TRP A 39 3.81 13.15 5.65
C TRP A 39 5.10 13.75 6.19
N THR A 40 5.57 13.28 7.35
CA THR A 40 6.79 13.83 7.96
C THR A 40 8.06 13.56 7.15
N HIS A 41 8.10 12.46 6.39
CA HIS A 41 9.26 12.03 5.61
C HIS A 41 8.90 11.88 4.14
N ILE A 42 8.37 12.94 3.52
CA ILE A 42 8.20 13.00 2.07
C ILE A 42 9.59 12.99 1.43
N ASP A 43 9.85 11.99 0.59
CA ASP A 43 11.06 11.93 -0.22
C ASP A 43 11.11 13.19 -1.12
N PRO A 44 12.17 14.01 -1.04
CA PRO A 44 12.27 15.21 -1.86
C PRO A 44 12.11 14.85 -3.34
N VAL A 45 11.30 15.65 -4.06
CA VAL A 45 11.20 15.54 -5.51
C VAL A 45 12.57 15.88 -6.09
N LEU A 46 13.23 14.87 -6.66
CA LEU A 46 14.45 15.07 -7.42
C LEU A 46 14.09 15.80 -8.72
N ASP A 47 14.71 16.95 -8.95
CA ASP A 47 14.63 17.62 -10.24
C ASP A 47 15.43 16.80 -11.26
N GLU A 48 14.72 15.96 -12.01
CA GLU A 48 15.33 15.20 -13.09
C GLU A 48 15.84 16.18 -14.16
N PRO A 49 17.15 16.24 -14.45
CA PRO A 49 17.63 17.15 -15.48
C PRO A 49 16.98 16.77 -16.82
N ALA A 50 16.59 17.76 -17.63
CA ALA A 50 15.92 17.52 -18.92
C ALA A 50 16.68 16.52 -19.83
N SER A 51 18.00 16.42 -19.66
CA SER A 51 18.85 15.43 -20.33
C SER A 51 18.63 13.99 -19.84
N ALA A 52 18.31 13.75 -18.57
CA ALA A 52 17.95 12.44 -18.05
C ALA A 52 16.58 11.99 -18.56
N ALA A 53 15.57 12.88 -18.56
CA ALA A 53 14.27 12.60 -19.15
C ALA A 53 14.36 12.30 -20.66
N ALA A 54 15.18 13.08 -21.39
CA ALA A 54 15.44 12.84 -22.81
C ALA A 54 16.18 11.51 -23.07
N ARG A 55 17.15 11.14 -22.21
CA ARG A 55 17.83 9.83 -22.29
C ARG A 55 16.88 8.67 -22.01
N VAL A 56 16.00 8.78 -21.02
CA VAL A 56 14.98 7.76 -20.71
C VAL A 56 13.98 7.64 -21.86
N ALA A 57 13.52 8.76 -22.43
CA ALA A 57 12.66 8.76 -23.59
C ALA A 57 13.35 8.11 -24.81
N ALA A 58 14.60 8.50 -25.10
CA ALA A 58 15.38 7.91 -26.17
C ALA A 58 15.64 6.40 -25.96
N ALA A 59 15.90 5.98 -24.72
CA ALA A 59 16.06 4.57 -24.36
C ALA A 59 14.75 3.77 -24.50
N LYS A 60 13.61 4.38 -24.16
CA LYS A 60 12.27 3.78 -24.39
C LYS A 60 11.94 3.66 -25.88
N THR A 61 12.40 4.60 -26.72
CA THR A 61 12.25 4.51 -28.17
C THR A 61 13.23 3.51 -28.80
N ALA A 62 14.43 3.37 -28.24
CA ALA A 62 15.45 2.43 -28.71
C ALA A 62 15.22 0.98 -28.24
N ALA A 63 14.42 0.77 -27.19
CA ALA A 63 14.03 -0.56 -26.74
C ALA A 63 12.90 -1.10 -27.63
N ALA A 64 13.25 -1.95 -28.60
CA ALA A 64 12.27 -2.83 -29.23
C ALA A 64 11.51 -3.60 -28.13
N PRO A 65 10.18 -3.80 -28.23
CA PRO A 65 9.41 -4.57 -27.26
C PRO A 65 10.13 -5.88 -26.93
N ALA A 66 10.22 -6.23 -25.65
CA ALA A 66 11.02 -7.39 -25.21
C ALA A 66 10.66 -8.69 -25.96
N GLN A 67 9.40 -8.82 -26.39
CA GLN A 67 8.94 -9.93 -27.22
C GLN A 67 9.55 -9.92 -28.64
N GLN A 68 9.71 -8.74 -29.25
CA GLN A 68 10.30 -8.56 -30.59
C GLN A 68 11.82 -8.76 -30.58
N ALA A 69 12.49 -8.33 -29.51
CA ALA A 69 13.92 -8.56 -29.30
C ALA A 69 14.26 -10.05 -29.12
N ARG A 70 13.45 -10.79 -28.34
CA ARG A 70 13.60 -12.26 -28.17
C ARG A 70 13.41 -13.02 -29.47
N ASN A 71 12.47 -12.59 -30.32
CA ASN A 71 12.21 -13.23 -31.61
C ASN A 71 13.33 -12.94 -32.64
N HIS A 72 13.90 -11.73 -32.63
CA HIS A 72 15.04 -11.39 -33.52
C HIS A 72 16.33 -12.10 -33.11
N ALA A 73 16.60 -12.30 -31.81
CA ALA A 73 17.79 -13.03 -31.35
C ALA A 73 17.79 -14.51 -31.77
N ALA A 74 16.62 -15.08 -32.05
CA ALA A 74 16.47 -16.46 -32.53
C ALA A 74 16.55 -16.58 -34.07
N THR A 75 16.71 -15.47 -34.80
CA THR A 75 16.83 -15.46 -36.27
C THR A 75 18.29 -15.18 -36.63
N PRO A 76 19.02 -16.13 -37.25
CA PRO A 76 20.36 -15.86 -37.75
C PRO A 76 20.28 -14.92 -38.95
N ALA A 77 21.17 -13.93 -39.00
CA ALA A 77 21.33 -13.07 -40.17
C ALA A 77 21.83 -13.90 -41.37
N PRO A 78 21.43 -13.55 -42.62
CA PRO A 78 21.99 -14.17 -43.82
C PRO A 78 23.50 -13.93 -43.97
#